data_AF-A0A0S8FM09-F1
#
_entry.id   AF-A0A0S8FM09-F1
#
_cell.length_a   1.000
_cell.length_b   1.000
_cell.length_c   1.000
_cell.angle_alpha   90.00
_cell.angle_beta   90.00
_cell.angle_gamma   90.00
#
_symmetry.space_group_name_H-M   'P 1'
#
loop_
_entity.id
_entity.type
_entity.pdbx_description
1 polymer ?
#
loop_
_entity_poly.entity_id
_entity_poly.type
_entity_poly.pdbx_seq_one_letter_code
_entity_poly.pdbx_strand_id
1 'polypeptide(L)'
;MSLRAKFLVLFAVFAVVPLVAIGIFDYVYSMRALETLIATQVEEIATRSAEQIDQNFALRESELLLLSENAETQRLYQALANDDPRAWELALGSADAYLRQAWDVLSPFYSWIEFRDVHGATVYRLPPEADPGSADLRGGASFRTNVMAVVRPIHNETHGGEVGSLSAAIDLEELVPYEELAARFGETGYSTVVDRSRNMVVYHPSHAYRDQNVGALLGPDGWDIDYQVLEEERGTLVYRESDTTRVAAFVSLAEPPWTIFAAGS
;
A
#
# COMPACT_ATOMS: atom_id res chain seq x y z
N MET A 1 41.12 47.00 35.48
CA MET A 1 40.50 47.17 34.14
C MET A 1 40.41 48.66 33.79
N SER A 2 40.87 49.07 32.60
CA SER A 2 40.79 50.47 32.16
C SER A 2 39.35 50.84 31.75
N LEU A 3 39.00 52.13 31.83
CA LEU A 3 37.71 52.67 31.38
C LEU A 3 37.38 52.31 29.93
N ARG A 4 38.40 52.20 29.07
CA ARG A 4 38.26 51.76 27.67
C ARG A 4 37.77 50.32 27.55
N ALA A 5 38.27 49.42 28.40
CA ALA A 5 37.83 48.04 28.40
C ALA A 5 36.35 47.93 28.82
N LYS A 6 35.91 48.73 29.79
CA LYS A 6 34.50 48.77 30.21
C LYS A 6 33.58 49.26 29.08
N PHE A 7 33.96 50.32 28.37
CA PHE A 7 33.17 50.80 27.22
C PHE A 7 33.14 49.81 26.05
N LEU A 8 34.25 49.11 25.78
CA LEU A 8 34.30 48.07 24.74
C LEU A 8 33.40 46.88 25.08
N VAL A 9 33.42 46.41 26.33
CA VAL A 9 32.54 45.33 26.79
C VAL A 9 31.08 45.77 26.72
N LEU A 10 30.76 46.99 27.17
CA LEU A 10 29.41 47.54 27.09
C LEU A 10 28.95 47.59 25.62
N PHE A 11 29.77 48.11 24.71
CA PHE A 11 29.43 48.15 23.30
C PHE A 11 29.24 46.75 22.70
N ALA A 12 30.13 45.80 22.98
CA ALA A 12 29.99 44.43 22.49
C ALA A 12 28.70 43.77 22.99
N VAL A 13 28.39 43.91 24.28
CA VAL A 13 27.17 43.32 24.86
C VAL A 13 25.92 43.99 24.30
N PHE A 14 25.87 45.31 24.17
CA PHE A 14 24.65 46.01 23.74
C PHE A 14 24.47 46.13 22.22
N ALA A 15 25.54 46.03 21.42
CA ALA A 15 25.44 46.10 19.97
C ALA A 15 25.47 44.71 19.31
N VAL A 16 26.38 43.83 19.73
CA VAL A 16 26.60 42.54 19.06
C VAL A 16 25.57 41.51 19.52
N VAL A 17 25.27 41.43 20.82
CA VAL A 17 24.34 40.39 21.33
C VAL A 17 22.94 40.55 20.74
N PRO A 18 22.31 41.74 20.68
CA PRO A 18 20.99 41.88 20.06
C PRO A 18 21.00 41.55 18.57
N LEU A 19 22.07 41.92 17.85
CA LEU A 19 22.20 41.62 16.43
C LEU A 19 22.29 40.11 16.18
N VAL A 20 23.10 39.40 16.99
CA VAL A 20 23.20 37.93 16.93
C VAL A 20 21.88 37.28 17.33
N ALA A 21 21.21 37.79 18.37
CA ALA A 21 19.92 37.27 18.79
C ALA A 21 18.88 37.40 17.67
N ILE A 22 18.78 38.56 17.00
CA ILE A 22 17.89 38.77 15.85
C ILE A 22 18.22 37.76 14.74
N GLY A 23 19.50 37.60 14.39
CA GLY A 23 19.91 36.64 13.37
C GLY A 23 19.51 35.19 13.71
N ILE A 24 19.62 34.78 14.98
CA ILE A 24 19.18 33.45 15.44
C ILE A 24 17.66 33.32 15.35
N PHE A 25 16.90 34.34 15.77
CA PHE A 25 15.44 34.31 15.70
C PHE A 25 14.93 34.24 14.25
N ASP A 26 15.51 35.04 13.36
CA ASP A 26 15.16 35.03 11.93
C ASP A 26 15.48 33.68 11.29
N TYR A 27 16.63 33.09 11.64
CA TYR A 27 17.01 31.75 11.17
C TYR A 27 16.03 30.68 11.66
N VAL A 28 15.69 30.67 12.95
CA VAL A 28 14.73 29.71 13.52
C VAL A 28 13.34 29.88 12.90
N TYR A 29 12.90 31.12 12.67
CA TYR A 29 11.61 31.40 12.04
C TYR A 29 11.59 30.92 10.58
N SER A 30 12.64 31.22 9.83
CA SER A 30 12.80 30.76 8.44
C SER A 30 12.82 29.24 8.36
N MET A 31 13.50 28.56 9.28
CA MET A 31 13.57 27.09 9.30
C MET A 31 12.20 26.47 9.58
N ARG A 32 11.46 26.99 10.57
CA ARG A 32 10.10 26.52 10.85
C ARG A 32 9.13 26.76 9.70
N ALA A 33 9.26 27.90 9.02
CA ALA A 33 8.45 28.19 7.84
C ALA A 33 8.75 27.20 6.70
N LEU A 34 10.03 26.87 6.50
CA LEU A 34 10.45 25.86 5.54
C LEU A 34 9.94 24.46 5.90
N GLU A 35 10.09 24.04 7.16
CA GLU A 35 9.57 22.76 7.66
C GLU A 35 8.05 22.66 7.47
N THR A 36 7.31 23.73 7.78
CA THR A 36 5.85 23.78 7.58
C THR A 36 5.47 23.66 6.10
N LEU A 37 6.23 24.31 5.21
CA LEU A 37 6.01 24.23 3.77
C LEU A 37 6.26 22.82 3.25
N ILE A 38 7.38 22.21 3.65
CA ILE A 38 7.71 20.83 3.27
C ILE A 38 6.63 19.88 3.81
N ALA A 39 6.27 20.00 5.09
CA ALA A 39 5.22 19.20 5.73
C ALA A 39 3.90 19.26 4.94
N THR A 40 3.46 20.46 4.56
CA THR A 40 2.23 20.66 3.78
C THR A 40 2.32 19.99 2.42
N GLN A 41 3.47 20.12 1.73
CA GLN A 41 3.67 19.52 0.42
C GLN A 41 3.69 17.99 0.48
N VAL A 42 4.41 17.41 1.46
CA VAL A 42 4.45 15.95 1.61
C VAL A 42 3.11 15.39 2.08
N GLU A 43 2.34 16.13 2.89
CA GLU A 43 0.98 15.75 3.27
C GLU A 43 0.04 15.68 2.07
N GLU A 44 0.10 16.67 1.16
CA GLU A 44 -0.68 16.65 -0.07
C GLU A 44 -0.33 15.44 -0.95
N ILE A 45 0.95 15.10 -1.06
CA ILE A 45 1.42 13.95 -1.85
C ILE A 45 0.96 12.64 -1.21
N ALA A 46 1.16 12.46 0.10
CA ALA A 46 0.73 11.26 0.81
C ALA A 46 -0.78 11.06 0.70
N THR A 47 -1.57 12.14 0.86
CA THR A 47 -3.02 12.11 0.73
C THR A 47 -3.46 11.71 -0.68
N ARG A 48 -2.92 12.35 -1.71
CA ARG A 48 -3.27 12.03 -3.11
C ARG A 48 -2.93 10.58 -3.46
N SER A 49 -1.75 10.12 -3.05
CA SER A 49 -1.33 8.73 -3.28
C SER A 49 -2.22 7.74 -2.53
N ALA A 50 -2.62 8.05 -1.29
CA ALA A 50 -3.53 7.22 -0.52
C ALA A 50 -4.92 7.16 -1.17
N GLU A 51 -5.49 8.28 -1.60
CA GLU A 51 -6.77 8.34 -2.30
C GLU A 51 -6.76 7.53 -3.60
N GLN A 52 -5.66 7.57 -4.35
CA GLN A 52 -5.56 6.80 -5.58
C GLN A 52 -5.45 5.29 -5.32
N ILE A 53 -4.64 4.88 -4.34
CA ILE A 53 -4.54 3.46 -3.95
C ILE A 53 -5.89 2.95 -3.45
N ASP A 54 -6.59 3.73 -2.63
CA ASP A 54 -7.93 3.42 -2.13
C ASP A 54 -8.94 3.24 -3.29
N GLN A 55 -8.95 4.17 -4.26
CA GLN A 55 -9.79 4.07 -5.45
C GLN A 55 -9.45 2.84 -6.31
N ASN A 56 -8.17 2.57 -6.53
CA ASN A 56 -7.72 1.38 -7.28
C ASN A 56 -8.17 0.11 -6.57
N PHE A 57 -8.01 0.04 -5.24
CA PHE A 57 -8.43 -1.11 -4.46
C PHE A 57 -9.96 -1.30 -4.47
N ALA A 58 -10.73 -0.25 -4.25
CA ALA A 58 -12.19 -0.27 -4.32
C ALA A 58 -12.70 -0.73 -5.70
N LEU A 59 -12.01 -0.33 -6.78
CA LEU A 59 -12.31 -0.82 -8.13
C LEU A 59 -12.11 -2.34 -8.23
N ARG A 60 -10.99 -2.87 -7.72
CA ARG A 60 -10.74 -4.33 -7.71
C ARG A 60 -11.75 -5.08 -6.87
N GLU A 61 -12.07 -4.54 -5.70
CA GLU A 61 -13.10 -5.11 -4.85
C GLU A 61 -14.48 -5.18 -5.52
N SER A 62 -14.85 -4.15 -6.29
CA SER A 62 -16.08 -4.13 -7.07
C SER A 62 -16.07 -5.16 -8.20
N GLU A 63 -14.95 -5.31 -8.91
CA GLU A 63 -14.78 -6.35 -9.94
C GLU A 63 -14.96 -7.76 -9.34
N LEU A 64 -14.34 -8.04 -8.20
CA LEU A 64 -14.47 -9.32 -7.51
C LEU A 64 -15.90 -9.55 -7.00
N LEU A 65 -16.58 -8.50 -6.54
CA LEU A 65 -17.97 -8.56 -6.14
C LEU A 65 -18.86 -8.97 -7.32
N LEU A 66 -18.69 -8.32 -8.47
CA LEU A 66 -19.43 -8.65 -9.70
C LEU A 66 -19.22 -10.10 -10.15
N LEU A 67 -18.01 -10.64 -9.99
CA LEU A 67 -17.74 -12.06 -10.28
C LEU A 67 -18.43 -12.99 -9.28
N SER A 68 -18.44 -12.64 -7.99
CA SER A 68 -19.04 -13.45 -6.93
C SER A 68 -20.57 -13.47 -6.97
N GLU A 69 -21.19 -12.36 -7.36
CA GLU A 69 -22.64 -12.18 -7.44
C GLU A 69 -23.20 -12.49 -8.84
N ASN A 70 -22.35 -12.90 -9.79
CA ASN A 70 -22.82 -13.23 -11.12
C ASN A 70 -23.77 -14.44 -11.12
N ALA A 71 -24.83 -14.39 -11.94
CA ALA A 71 -25.82 -15.45 -12.05
C ALA A 71 -25.23 -16.83 -12.42
N GLU A 72 -24.17 -16.89 -13.24
CA GLU A 72 -23.50 -18.15 -13.59
C GLU A 72 -22.70 -18.69 -12.40
N THR A 73 -22.03 -17.83 -11.64
CA THR A 73 -21.38 -18.20 -10.37
C THR A 73 -22.42 -18.74 -9.38
N GLN A 74 -23.55 -18.07 -9.22
CA GLN A 74 -24.62 -18.52 -8.33
C GLN A 74 -25.20 -19.87 -8.75
N ARG A 75 -25.43 -20.10 -10.06
CA ARG A 75 -25.87 -21.40 -10.58
C ARG A 75 -24.84 -22.50 -10.34
N LEU A 76 -23.55 -22.19 -10.49
CA LEU A 76 -22.47 -23.14 -10.22
C LEU A 76 -22.50 -23.63 -8.78
N TYR A 77 -22.59 -22.70 -7.81
CA TYR A 77 -22.68 -23.05 -6.39
C TYR A 77 -24.01 -23.71 -6.01
N GLN A 78 -25.11 -23.33 -6.66
CA GLN A 78 -26.40 -23.99 -6.46
C GLN A 78 -26.37 -25.46 -6.95
N ALA A 79 -25.77 -25.71 -8.12
CA ALA A 79 -25.60 -27.06 -8.65
C ALA A 79 -24.69 -27.91 -7.74
N LEU A 80 -23.61 -27.31 -7.23
CA LEU A 80 -22.71 -27.94 -6.26
C LEU A 80 -23.46 -28.35 -4.97
N ALA A 81 -24.29 -27.45 -4.42
CA ALA A 81 -25.04 -27.71 -3.20
C ALA A 81 -26.10 -28.81 -3.35
N ASN A 82 -26.62 -29.03 -4.58
CA ASN A 82 -27.65 -30.03 -4.86
C ASN A 82 -27.08 -31.43 -5.17
N ASP A 83 -25.75 -31.58 -5.30
CA ASP A 83 -25.07 -32.83 -5.65
C ASP A 83 -25.66 -33.54 -6.90
N ASP A 84 -26.10 -32.76 -7.89
CA ASP A 84 -26.60 -33.26 -9.18
C ASP A 84 -25.50 -33.15 -10.25
N PRO A 85 -24.89 -34.27 -10.69
CA PRO A 85 -23.79 -34.25 -11.66
C PRO A 85 -24.15 -33.60 -13.00
N ARG A 86 -25.41 -33.73 -13.45
CA ARG A 86 -25.84 -33.15 -14.73
C ARG A 86 -26.05 -31.64 -14.61
N ALA A 87 -26.66 -31.19 -13.52
CA ALA A 87 -26.81 -29.77 -13.24
C ALA A 87 -25.43 -29.11 -13.07
N TRP A 88 -24.50 -29.80 -12.42
CA TRP A 88 -23.12 -29.37 -12.24
C TRP A 88 -22.40 -29.19 -13.59
N GLU A 89 -22.44 -30.18 -14.48
CA GLU A 89 -21.77 -30.09 -15.79
C GLU A 89 -22.32 -28.93 -16.64
N LEU A 90 -23.64 -28.73 -16.64
CA LEU A 90 -24.28 -27.61 -17.34
C LEU A 90 -23.90 -26.26 -16.74
N ALA A 91 -23.97 -26.11 -15.42
CA ALA A 91 -23.62 -24.87 -14.73
C ALA A 91 -22.13 -24.54 -14.89
N LEU A 92 -21.25 -25.53 -14.83
CA LEU A 92 -19.82 -25.38 -15.06
C LEU A 92 -19.53 -24.92 -16.49
N GLY A 93 -20.20 -25.49 -17.50
CA GLY A 93 -20.03 -25.06 -18.89
C GLY A 93 -20.45 -23.60 -19.13
N SER A 94 -21.56 -23.16 -18.52
CA SER A 94 -22.00 -21.75 -18.60
C SER A 94 -21.08 -20.81 -17.82
N ALA A 95 -20.66 -21.20 -16.62
CA ALA A 95 -19.72 -20.43 -15.81
C ALA A 95 -18.35 -20.32 -16.46
N ASP A 96 -17.80 -21.39 -17.06
CA ASP A 96 -16.51 -21.38 -17.75
C ASP A 96 -16.49 -20.37 -18.90
N ALA A 97 -17.56 -20.34 -19.73
CA ALA A 97 -17.66 -19.39 -20.83
C ALA A 97 -17.65 -17.93 -20.34
N TYR A 98 -18.45 -17.63 -19.30
CA TYR A 98 -18.50 -16.30 -18.69
C TYR A 98 -17.19 -15.90 -18.03
N LEU A 99 -16.63 -16.78 -17.19
CA LEU A 99 -15.43 -16.52 -16.40
C LEU A 99 -14.18 -16.36 -17.27
N ARG A 100 -14.07 -17.11 -18.37
CA ARG A 100 -13.00 -16.89 -19.37
C ARG A 100 -13.13 -15.53 -20.06
N GLN A 101 -14.35 -15.15 -20.44
CA GLN A 101 -14.57 -13.83 -21.04
C GLN A 101 -14.24 -12.70 -20.05
N ALA A 102 -14.61 -12.85 -18.77
CA ALA A 102 -14.23 -11.89 -17.74
C ALA A 102 -12.71 -11.86 -17.54
N TRP A 103 -12.06 -13.03 -17.54
CA TRP A 103 -10.61 -13.14 -17.42
C TRP A 103 -9.86 -12.42 -18.53
N ASP A 104 -10.34 -12.43 -19.77
CA ASP A 104 -9.70 -11.68 -20.86
C ASP A 104 -9.59 -10.18 -20.56
N VAL A 105 -10.53 -9.64 -19.78
CA VAL A 105 -10.53 -8.23 -19.33
C VAL A 105 -9.70 -8.05 -18.05
N LEU A 106 -9.79 -9.00 -17.12
CA LEU A 106 -9.21 -8.88 -15.79
C LEU A 106 -7.74 -9.35 -15.71
N SER A 107 -7.30 -10.24 -16.59
CA SER A 107 -5.95 -10.82 -16.58
C SER A 107 -4.76 -9.84 -16.54
N PRO A 108 -4.87 -8.58 -16.99
CA PRO A 108 -3.80 -7.60 -16.76
C PRO A 108 -3.61 -7.24 -15.27
N PHE A 109 -4.67 -7.33 -14.47
CA PHE A 109 -4.71 -6.85 -13.08
C PHE A 109 -4.53 -7.94 -12.03
N TYR A 110 -4.80 -9.19 -12.41
CA TYR A 110 -4.79 -10.32 -11.50
C TYR A 110 -3.82 -11.38 -12.00
N SER A 111 -3.01 -11.90 -11.09
CA SER A 111 -2.19 -13.09 -11.33
C SER A 111 -3.05 -14.36 -11.39
N TRP A 112 -4.09 -14.45 -10.54
CA TRP A 112 -5.07 -15.54 -10.56
C TRP A 112 -6.36 -15.17 -9.82
N ILE A 113 -7.45 -15.86 -10.14
CA ILE A 113 -8.73 -15.85 -9.41
C ILE A 113 -9.16 -17.30 -9.17
N GLU A 114 -9.55 -17.64 -7.96
CA GLU A 114 -9.91 -18.99 -7.54
C GLU A 114 -11.23 -18.98 -6.77
N PHE A 115 -12.15 -19.83 -7.18
CA PHE A 115 -13.42 -20.06 -6.54
C PHE A 115 -13.29 -21.33 -5.70
N ARG A 116 -13.66 -21.25 -4.42
CA ARG A 116 -13.56 -22.35 -3.45
C ARG A 116 -14.90 -22.59 -2.77
N ASP A 117 -15.20 -23.83 -2.45
CA ASP A 117 -16.38 -24.18 -1.65
C ASP A 117 -16.20 -23.84 -0.16
N VAL A 118 -17.22 -24.11 0.65
CA VAL A 118 -17.20 -23.92 2.12
C VAL A 118 -16.16 -24.79 2.84
N HIS A 119 -15.61 -25.80 2.18
CA HIS A 119 -14.54 -26.66 2.70
C HIS A 119 -13.16 -26.22 2.23
N GLY A 120 -13.08 -25.15 1.43
CA GLY A 120 -11.85 -24.63 0.84
C GLY A 120 -11.35 -25.41 -0.38
N ALA A 121 -12.13 -26.37 -0.91
CA ALA A 121 -11.77 -27.08 -2.13
C ALA A 121 -12.02 -26.19 -3.35
N THR A 122 -11.06 -26.18 -4.28
CA THR A 122 -11.14 -25.39 -5.52
C THR A 122 -12.25 -25.92 -6.42
N VAL A 123 -13.22 -25.06 -6.69
CA VAL A 123 -14.38 -25.28 -7.57
C VAL A 123 -14.01 -24.87 -9.00
N TYR A 124 -13.33 -23.73 -9.15
CA TYR A 124 -12.91 -23.19 -10.44
C TYR A 124 -11.70 -22.26 -10.28
N ARG A 125 -10.85 -22.13 -11.31
CA ARG A 125 -9.63 -21.31 -11.25
C ARG A 125 -9.32 -20.63 -12.60
N LEU A 126 -8.87 -19.39 -12.53
CA LEU A 126 -8.40 -18.55 -13.62
C LEU A 126 -6.96 -18.07 -13.34
N PRO A 127 -6.05 -18.11 -14.33
CA PRO A 127 -6.19 -18.88 -15.56
C PRO A 127 -6.35 -20.38 -15.21
N PRO A 128 -6.94 -21.20 -16.11
CA PRO A 128 -6.98 -22.65 -15.90
C PRO A 128 -5.56 -23.14 -15.69
N GLU A 129 -5.36 -23.97 -14.66
CA GLU A 129 -4.05 -24.52 -14.33
C GLU A 129 -3.45 -25.14 -15.59
N ALA A 130 -2.24 -24.70 -15.97
CA ALA A 130 -1.53 -25.35 -17.05
C ALA A 130 -1.36 -26.82 -16.65
N ASP A 131 -1.79 -27.72 -17.54
CA ASP A 131 -1.85 -29.17 -17.35
C ASP A 131 -0.71 -29.66 -16.43
N PRO A 132 -0.99 -30.36 -15.30
CA PRO A 132 0.02 -30.72 -14.31
C PRO A 132 1.20 -31.54 -14.87
N GLY A 133 1.12 -32.04 -16.10
CA GLY A 133 2.25 -32.60 -16.86
C GLY A 133 3.29 -31.57 -17.34
N SER A 134 3.01 -30.27 -17.23
CA SER A 134 3.96 -29.17 -17.42
C SER A 134 4.59 -28.67 -16.11
N ALA A 135 4.19 -29.26 -14.97
CA ALA A 135 4.56 -28.86 -13.62
C ALA A 135 5.72 -29.67 -13.02
N ASP A 136 6.69 -30.10 -13.84
CA ASP A 136 7.96 -30.68 -13.35
C ASP A 136 9.01 -29.62 -12.98
N LEU A 137 8.54 -28.41 -12.65
CA LEU A 137 9.34 -27.32 -12.07
C LEU A 137 8.71 -26.82 -10.76
N ARG A 138 8.57 -27.73 -9.79
CA ARG A 138 8.38 -27.41 -8.34
C ARG A 138 9.56 -26.62 -7.73
N GLY A 139 10.19 -25.72 -8.49
CA GLY A 139 11.29 -24.87 -8.04
C GLY A 139 11.54 -23.62 -8.87
N GLY A 140 10.66 -23.21 -9.81
CA GLY A 140 11.05 -22.09 -10.69
C GLY A 140 9.97 -21.38 -11.50
N ALA A 141 8.68 -21.70 -11.35
CA ALA A 141 7.66 -20.70 -11.67
C ALA A 141 7.70 -19.69 -10.52
N SER A 142 8.55 -18.69 -10.66
CA SER A 142 8.56 -17.49 -9.84
C SER A 142 7.17 -16.88 -9.94
N PHE A 143 6.26 -17.31 -9.08
CA PHE A 143 5.10 -16.53 -8.68
C PHE A 143 5.60 -15.11 -8.53
N ARG A 144 4.98 -14.16 -9.24
CA ARG A 144 5.26 -12.74 -9.01
C ARG A 144 5.17 -12.56 -7.51
N THR A 145 6.30 -12.33 -6.85
CA THR A 145 6.37 -12.22 -5.38
C THR A 145 5.61 -11.00 -4.86
N ASN A 146 5.16 -10.17 -5.80
CA ASN A 146 4.52 -8.89 -5.56
C ASN A 146 3.00 -8.96 -5.84
N VAL A 147 2.29 -9.85 -5.13
CA VAL A 147 0.82 -9.96 -5.21
C VAL A 147 0.15 -9.75 -3.86
N MET A 148 -1.03 -9.14 -3.88
CA MET A 148 -1.93 -9.05 -2.75
C MET A 148 -3.08 -10.05 -2.91
N ALA A 149 -3.28 -10.90 -1.91
CA ALA A 149 -4.38 -11.86 -1.92
C ALA A 149 -5.60 -11.22 -1.26
N VAL A 150 -6.72 -11.19 -1.97
CA VAL A 150 -8.02 -10.73 -1.48
C VAL A 150 -8.97 -11.93 -1.45
N VAL A 151 -9.73 -12.08 -0.37
CA VAL A 151 -10.73 -13.13 -0.22
C VAL A 151 -12.09 -12.49 0.00
N ARG A 152 -13.08 -12.88 -0.81
CA ARG A 152 -14.47 -12.44 -0.72
C ARG A 152 -15.38 -13.65 -0.49
N PRO A 153 -16.28 -13.62 0.50
CA PRO A 153 -17.29 -14.67 0.65
C PRO A 153 -18.29 -14.61 -0.51
N ILE A 154 -18.71 -15.79 -0.97
CA ILE A 154 -19.78 -15.93 -1.96
C ILE A 154 -21.04 -16.32 -1.18
N HIS A 155 -22.05 -15.45 -1.22
CA HIS A 155 -23.33 -15.69 -0.57
C HIS A 155 -24.34 -16.25 -1.56
N ASN A 156 -25.19 -17.16 -1.09
CA ASN A 156 -26.34 -17.64 -1.84
C ASN A 156 -27.47 -16.60 -1.77
N GLU A 157 -27.89 -16.07 -2.91
CA GLU A 157 -28.96 -15.06 -2.96
C GLU A 157 -30.30 -15.54 -2.37
N THR A 158 -30.58 -16.84 -2.45
CA THR A 158 -31.86 -17.41 -1.98
C THR A 158 -31.89 -17.63 -0.47
N HIS A 159 -30.75 -18.01 0.13
CA HIS A 159 -30.69 -18.42 1.55
C HIS A 159 -29.89 -17.46 2.43
N GLY A 160 -29.13 -16.53 1.85
CA GLY A 160 -28.26 -15.58 2.55
C GLY A 160 -27.03 -16.21 3.22
N GLY A 161 -26.86 -17.53 3.14
CA GLY A 161 -25.70 -18.24 3.69
C GLY A 161 -24.49 -18.18 2.75
N GLU A 162 -23.29 -18.22 3.33
CA GLU A 162 -22.04 -18.40 2.59
C GLU A 162 -22.01 -19.81 1.95
N VAL A 163 -21.76 -19.88 0.65
CA VAL A 163 -21.64 -21.13 -0.13
C VAL A 163 -20.22 -21.39 -0.62
N GLY A 164 -19.33 -20.45 -0.40
CA GLY A 164 -17.93 -20.56 -0.78
C GLY A 164 -17.22 -19.22 -0.67
N SER A 165 -16.03 -19.15 -1.26
CA SER A 165 -15.22 -17.94 -1.31
C SER A 165 -14.58 -17.76 -2.67
N LEU A 166 -14.41 -16.51 -3.08
CA LEU A 166 -13.59 -16.08 -4.19
C LEU A 166 -12.28 -15.55 -3.61
N SER A 167 -11.16 -16.16 -3.98
CA SER A 167 -9.82 -15.66 -3.69
C SER A 167 -9.19 -15.10 -4.97
N ALA A 168 -8.51 -13.98 -4.89
CA ALA A 168 -7.81 -13.42 -6.04
C ALA A 168 -6.44 -12.89 -5.63
N ALA A 169 -5.43 -13.07 -6.49
CA ALA A 169 -4.14 -12.40 -6.36
C ALA A 169 -4.09 -11.21 -7.29
N ILE A 170 -4.14 -10.01 -6.72
CA ILE A 170 -4.00 -8.75 -7.42
C ILE A 170 -2.52 -8.44 -7.56
N ASP A 171 -2.07 -8.06 -8.75
CA ASP A 171 -0.71 -7.60 -8.96
C ASP A 171 -0.50 -6.25 -8.27
N LEU A 172 0.50 -6.16 -7.38
CA LEU A 172 0.74 -4.93 -6.61
C LEU A 172 1.08 -3.74 -7.50
N GLU A 173 1.65 -3.99 -8.69
CA GLU A 173 1.90 -2.98 -9.74
C GLU A 173 0.64 -2.26 -10.23
N GLU A 174 -0.51 -2.90 -10.10
CA GLU A 174 -1.79 -2.38 -10.57
C GLU A 174 -2.59 -1.69 -9.46
N LEU A 175 -2.22 -1.93 -8.19
CA LEU A 175 -2.79 -1.24 -7.03
C LEU A 175 -2.00 0.01 -6.68
N VAL A 176 -0.67 -0.13 -6.72
CA VAL A 176 0.28 0.90 -6.31
C VAL A 176 0.67 1.68 -7.56
N PRO A 177 0.36 2.98 -7.70
CA PRO A 177 0.69 3.76 -8.87
C PRO A 177 2.19 4.05 -8.91
N TYR A 178 2.99 3.08 -9.39
CA TYR A 178 4.46 3.09 -9.33
C TYR A 178 5.04 4.35 -9.98
N GLU A 179 4.48 4.83 -11.08
CA GLU A 179 4.93 6.05 -11.75
C GLU A 179 4.76 7.31 -10.88
N GLU A 180 3.64 7.39 -10.16
CA GLU A 180 3.33 8.53 -9.28
C GLU A 180 4.14 8.48 -7.99
N LEU A 181 4.31 7.29 -7.40
CA LEU A 181 5.16 7.14 -6.22
C LEU A 181 6.65 7.25 -6.53
N ALA A 182 7.06 6.92 -7.76
CA ALA A 182 8.43 7.12 -8.24
C ALA A 182 8.70 8.57 -8.67
N ALA A 183 7.65 9.38 -8.86
CA ALA A 183 7.79 10.79 -9.16
C ALA A 183 8.49 11.47 -7.98
N ARG A 184 9.76 11.84 -8.20
CA ARG A 184 10.52 12.61 -7.21
C ARG A 184 9.92 13.99 -7.09
N PHE A 185 9.69 14.41 -5.85
CA PHE A 185 9.37 15.80 -5.53
C PHE A 185 10.58 16.42 -4.84
N GLY A 186 11.03 17.57 -5.35
CA GLY A 186 12.33 18.12 -4.98
C GLY A 186 13.49 17.26 -5.46
N GLU A 187 14.65 17.39 -4.80
CA GLU A 187 15.88 16.66 -5.20
C GLU A 187 15.94 15.25 -4.60
N THR A 188 15.40 15.07 -3.39
CA THR A 188 15.59 13.88 -2.54
C THR A 188 14.27 13.30 -2.02
N GLY A 189 13.13 13.87 -2.43
CA GLY A 189 11.82 13.43 -1.94
C GLY A 189 11.40 12.10 -2.54
N TYR A 190 10.69 11.31 -1.74
CA TYR A 190 10.22 9.98 -2.13
C TYR A 190 8.96 9.57 -1.38
N SER A 191 8.23 8.61 -1.97
CA SER A 191 7.10 7.96 -1.32
C SER A 191 7.42 6.52 -0.93
N THR A 192 6.71 5.98 0.06
CA THR A 192 6.88 4.60 0.55
C THR A 192 5.53 4.06 0.97
N VAL A 193 5.29 2.77 0.75
CA VAL A 193 4.04 2.11 1.16
C VAL A 193 4.40 0.90 2.02
N VAL A 194 3.77 0.80 3.19
CA VAL A 194 3.94 -0.33 4.10
C VAL A 194 2.61 -1.04 4.31
N ASP A 195 2.64 -2.37 4.35
CA ASP A 195 1.52 -3.23 4.72
C ASP A 195 1.57 -3.52 6.22
N ARG A 196 0.64 -2.93 6.97
CA ARG A 196 0.58 -3.09 8.43
C ARG A 196 0.17 -4.51 8.83
N SER A 197 -0.67 -5.18 8.02
CA SER A 197 -1.13 -6.54 8.33
C SER A 197 -0.03 -7.58 8.19
N ARG A 198 0.87 -7.39 7.20
CA ARG A 198 2.00 -8.28 6.93
C ARG A 198 3.30 -7.81 7.57
N ASN A 199 3.31 -6.62 8.17
CA ASN A 199 4.50 -5.96 8.70
C ASN A 199 5.63 -5.93 7.65
N MET A 200 5.31 -5.49 6.43
CA MET A 200 6.23 -5.52 5.29
C MET A 200 6.17 -4.22 4.46
N VAL A 201 7.28 -3.84 3.85
CA VAL A 201 7.35 -2.71 2.91
C VAL A 201 6.91 -3.16 1.53
N VAL A 202 5.77 -2.64 1.06
CA VAL A 202 5.17 -2.92 -0.26
C VAL A 202 5.92 -2.17 -1.36
N TYR A 203 6.21 -0.90 -1.11
CA TYR A 203 6.89 -0.03 -2.06
C TYR A 203 7.92 0.83 -1.37
N HIS A 204 9.13 0.86 -1.93
CA HIS A 204 10.17 1.82 -1.59
C HIS A 204 11.06 2.07 -2.82
N PRO A 205 11.57 3.30 -3.05
CA PRO A 205 12.40 3.58 -4.22
C PRO A 205 13.69 2.77 -4.23
N SER A 206 14.31 2.61 -3.06
CA SER A 206 15.43 1.67 -2.87
C SER A 206 14.92 0.24 -2.77
N HIS A 207 15.43 -0.62 -3.66
CA HIS A 207 15.16 -2.06 -3.67
C HIS A 207 15.62 -2.78 -2.39
N ALA A 208 16.55 -2.19 -1.62
CA ALA A 208 17.05 -2.79 -0.39
C ALA A 208 15.97 -2.89 0.70
N TYR A 209 14.93 -2.07 0.63
CA TYR A 209 13.83 -2.07 1.61
C TYR A 209 12.57 -2.77 1.10
N ARG A 210 12.45 -3.05 -0.20
CA ARG A 210 11.26 -3.76 -0.72
C ARG A 210 11.21 -5.17 -0.15
N ASP A 211 10.01 -5.61 0.20
CA ASP A 211 9.73 -6.91 0.82
C ASP A 211 10.45 -7.13 2.17
N GLN A 212 11.06 -6.08 2.73
CA GLN A 212 11.63 -6.13 4.07
C GLN A 212 10.57 -5.90 5.12
N ASN A 213 10.86 -6.33 6.34
CA ASN A 213 10.05 -5.98 7.49
C ASN A 213 10.01 -4.47 7.70
N VAL A 214 8.87 -3.90 8.11
CA VAL A 214 8.78 -2.46 8.43
C VAL A 214 9.78 -2.07 9.52
N GLY A 215 10.12 -3.04 10.39
CA GLY A 215 11.35 -3.19 11.19
C GLY A 215 12.56 -2.43 10.68
N ALA A 216 12.98 -2.80 9.47
CA ALA A 216 14.21 -2.33 8.85
C ALA A 216 14.11 -0.87 8.36
N LEU A 217 12.89 -0.38 8.11
CA LEU A 217 12.64 0.98 7.67
C LEU A 217 12.43 1.93 8.86
N LEU A 218 11.60 1.57 9.82
CA LEU A 218 11.23 2.45 10.94
C LEU A 218 12.11 2.25 12.19
N GLY A 219 12.86 1.16 12.27
CA GLY A 219 13.73 0.87 13.41
C GLY A 219 14.99 1.75 13.50
N PRO A 220 15.88 1.47 14.48
CA PRO A 220 17.06 2.30 14.77
C PRO A 220 18.07 2.40 13.61
N ASP A 221 18.12 1.38 12.76
CA ASP A 221 18.98 1.36 11.57
C ASP A 221 18.36 2.12 10.37
N GLY A 222 17.08 2.48 10.46
CA GLY A 222 16.30 3.20 9.45
C GLY A 222 15.95 4.62 9.92
N TRP A 223 14.66 4.88 10.14
CA TRP A 223 14.15 6.20 10.50
C TRP A 223 14.16 6.49 12.02
N ASP A 224 14.31 5.46 12.86
CA ASP A 224 14.28 5.53 14.33
C ASP A 224 12.99 6.17 14.88
N ILE A 225 11.84 5.65 14.44
CA ILE A 225 10.50 6.14 14.82
C ILE A 225 9.73 5.05 15.54
N ASP A 226 8.89 5.46 16.51
CA ASP A 226 7.96 4.57 17.19
C ASP A 226 6.90 4.00 16.22
N TYR A 227 6.70 2.67 16.26
CA TYR A 227 5.67 1.97 15.49
C TYR A 227 4.26 2.44 15.81
N GLN A 228 4.03 3.02 16.99
CA GLN A 228 2.73 3.58 17.37
C GLN A 228 2.21 4.63 16.38
N VAL A 229 3.11 5.30 15.64
CA VAL A 229 2.73 6.24 14.57
C VAL A 229 1.87 5.57 13.48
N LEU A 230 2.05 4.27 13.23
CA LEU A 230 1.26 3.51 12.27
C LEU A 230 -0.18 3.21 12.72
N GLU A 231 -0.49 3.44 14.01
CA GLU A 231 -1.85 3.31 14.55
C GLU A 231 -2.70 4.55 14.24
N GLU A 232 -2.06 5.68 13.90
CA GLU A 232 -2.75 6.91 13.53
C GLU A 232 -3.25 6.87 12.08
N GLU A 233 -4.38 7.52 11.81
CA GLU A 233 -4.93 7.65 10.45
C GLU A 233 -4.06 8.52 9.56
N ARG A 234 -3.45 9.56 10.13
CA ARG A 234 -2.61 10.51 9.42
C ARG A 234 -1.71 11.25 10.40
N GLY A 235 -0.58 11.74 9.92
CA GLY A 235 0.28 12.61 10.71
C GLY A 235 1.50 13.09 9.95
N THR A 236 2.31 13.87 10.65
CA THR A 236 3.63 14.31 10.17
C THR A 236 4.68 13.95 11.21
N LEU A 237 5.88 13.65 10.73
CA LEU A 237 7.01 13.28 11.58
C LEU A 237 8.29 13.86 11.01
N VAL A 238 9.25 14.11 11.90
CA VAL A 238 10.59 14.55 11.56
C VAL A 238 11.54 13.44 11.97
N TYR A 239 12.40 13.02 11.05
CA TYR A 239 13.33 11.93 11.27
C TYR A 239 14.68 12.25 10.62
N ARG A 240 15.69 11.45 10.95
CA ARG A 240 17.01 11.58 10.34
C ARG A 240 17.27 10.36 9.49
N GLU A 241 17.62 10.58 8.23
CA GLU A 241 18.07 9.53 7.33
C GLU A 241 19.51 9.84 6.94
N SER A 242 20.45 9.00 7.38
CA SER A 242 21.88 9.27 7.26
C SER A 242 22.27 10.59 7.94
N ASP A 243 22.69 11.61 7.17
CA ASP A 243 23.09 12.93 7.69
C ASP A 243 22.07 14.03 7.45
N THR A 244 20.89 13.68 6.92
CA THR A 244 19.86 14.66 6.54
C THR A 244 18.65 14.53 7.45
N THR A 245 18.18 15.66 7.98
CA THR A 245 16.87 15.76 8.62
C THR A 245 15.80 15.80 7.53
N ARG A 246 14.80 14.94 7.66
CA ARG A 246 13.67 14.84 6.74
C ARG A 246 12.37 15.09 7.46
N VAL A 247 11.40 15.61 6.72
CA VAL A 247 10.00 15.72 7.14
C VAL A 247 9.21 14.73 6.31
N ALA A 248 8.45 13.86 6.96
CA ALA A 248 7.50 12.98 6.30
C ALA A 248 6.07 13.26 6.76
N ALA A 249 5.13 13.07 5.85
CA ALA A 249 3.73 12.89 6.18
C ALA A 249 3.33 11.45 5.87
N PHE A 250 2.29 10.98 6.55
CA PHE A 250 1.72 9.67 6.29
C PHE A 250 0.20 9.68 6.35
N VAL A 251 -0.39 8.74 5.62
CA VAL A 251 -1.82 8.45 5.60
C VAL A 251 -2.01 6.93 5.65
N SER A 252 -2.80 6.46 6.61
CA SER A 252 -3.14 5.06 6.82
C SER A 252 -4.51 4.75 6.23
N LEU A 253 -4.56 3.79 5.32
CA LEU A 253 -5.79 3.25 4.75
C LEU A 253 -6.38 2.17 5.66
N ALA A 254 -7.71 2.07 5.68
CA ALA A 254 -8.40 1.00 6.39
C ALA A 254 -8.31 -0.32 5.60
N GLU A 255 -8.64 -0.28 4.30
CA GLU A 255 -8.60 -1.41 3.39
C GLU A 255 -8.03 -0.94 2.03
N PRO A 256 -6.87 -1.46 1.57
CA PRO A 256 -6.00 -2.39 2.30
C PRO A 256 -5.39 -1.71 3.54
N PRO A 257 -4.95 -2.46 4.57
CA PRO A 257 -4.40 -1.91 5.82
C PRO A 257 -2.97 -1.38 5.62
N TRP A 258 -2.79 -0.49 4.66
CA TRP A 258 -1.51 0.08 4.26
C TRP A 258 -1.32 1.47 4.82
N THR A 259 -0.06 1.87 5.02
CA THR A 259 0.30 3.26 5.33
C THR A 259 1.20 3.79 4.23
N ILE A 260 0.82 4.94 3.68
CA ILE A 260 1.54 5.64 2.63
C ILE A 260 2.32 6.76 3.30
N PHE A 261 3.62 6.80 3.06
CA PHE A 261 4.52 7.88 3.47
C PHE A 261 4.95 8.70 2.27
N ALA A 262 5.08 10.00 2.45
CA ALA A 262 5.83 10.88 1.56
C ALA A 262 6.84 11.66 2.40
N ALA A 263 8.11 11.65 2.01
CA ALA A 263 9.21 12.28 2.73
C ALA A 263 10.00 13.25 1.86
N GLY A 264 10.37 14.41 2.42
CA GLY A 264 11.19 15.44 1.77
C GLY A 264 12.24 16.02 2.73
N SER A 265 13.22 16.74 2.19
CA SER A 265 14.25 17.48 2.94
C SER A 265 14.49 18.85 2.34
#